data_AF-A0A316C0G5-F1
#
_entry.id   AF-A0A316C0G5-F1
#
_cell.length_a   1.000
_cell.length_b   1.000
_cell.length_c   1.000
_cell.angle_alpha   90.00
_cell.angle_beta   90.00
_cell.angle_gamma   90.00
#
_symmetry.space_group_name_H-M   'P 1'
#
loop_
_entity.id
_entity.type
_entity.pdbx_description
1 polymer ?
#
loop_
_entity_poly.entity_id
_entity_poly.type
_entity_poly.pdbx_seq_one_letter_code
_entity_poly.pdbx_strand_id
1 'polypeptide(L)'
;MNTSITNSKRSDGWDRAVEDLASAHIEIAPEWGRSDCLMTVGDAIQAVVGIDPFAEFRGRYRTEAGAARHLRRNGCENVRDVFETFLGLEPVNRFSARRGDVGVMLINDEFTAGFICGSGFAVKQPHGLTFFPATDIVQAYKVGA
;
A
#
# COMPACT_ATOMS: atom_id res chain seq x y z
N MET A 1 7.54 -16.45 6.38
CA MET A 1 8.23 -15.49 7.26
C MET A 1 7.67 -14.11 6.93
N ASN A 2 6.87 -13.51 7.82
CA ASN A 2 6.68 -12.06 8.02
C ASN A 2 5.41 -11.69 8.84
N THR A 3 5.09 -12.47 9.88
CA THR A 3 4.11 -12.09 10.93
C THR A 3 4.53 -10.85 11.76
N SER A 4 5.55 -10.10 11.31
CA SER A 4 6.15 -8.98 12.04
C SER A 4 5.36 -7.68 11.86
N ILE A 5 4.88 -7.36 10.67
CA ILE A 5 4.32 -6.01 10.40
C ILE A 5 3.00 -5.78 11.15
N THR A 6 2.06 -6.72 11.09
CA THR A 6 0.76 -6.61 11.77
C THR A 6 0.89 -6.37 13.27
N ASN A 7 1.88 -7.00 13.91
CA ASN A 7 2.08 -6.94 15.36
C ASN A 7 3.14 -5.91 15.78
N SER A 8 3.77 -5.22 14.82
CA SER A 8 4.76 -4.19 15.12
C SER A 8 4.08 -3.01 15.82
N LYS A 9 4.72 -2.44 16.84
CA LYS A 9 4.25 -1.19 17.44
C LYS A 9 4.23 -0.10 16.36
N ARG A 10 3.14 0.65 16.26
CA ARG A 10 3.13 1.86 15.43
C ARG A 10 4.15 2.88 15.93
N SER A 11 4.92 3.46 15.01
CA SER A 11 5.98 4.43 15.31
C SER A 11 5.42 5.72 15.89
N ASP A 12 6.17 6.41 16.73
CA ASP A 12 5.70 7.67 17.31
C ASP A 12 5.49 8.72 16.18
N GLY A 13 4.31 9.36 16.16
CA GLY A 13 3.94 10.33 15.11
C GLY A 13 3.55 9.74 13.76
N TRP A 14 3.32 8.42 13.69
CA TRP A 14 2.93 7.72 12.46
C TRP A 14 1.71 8.34 11.74
N ASP A 15 0.74 8.82 12.51
CA ASP A 15 -0.52 9.33 12.01
C ASP A 15 -0.31 10.61 11.20
N ARG A 16 0.56 11.50 11.69
CA ARG A 16 0.99 12.69 10.95
C ARG A 16 1.81 12.32 9.72
N ALA A 17 2.74 11.37 9.84
CA ALA A 17 3.58 10.94 8.73
C ALA A 17 2.75 10.38 7.55
N VAL A 18 1.67 9.65 7.83
CA VAL A 18 0.72 9.16 6.80
C VAL A 18 -0.03 10.31 6.12
N GLU A 19 -0.44 11.35 6.85
CA GLU A 19 -1.08 12.52 6.23
C GLU A 19 -0.10 13.36 5.40
N ASP A 20 1.13 13.53 5.88
CA ASP A 20 2.18 14.24 5.16
C ASP A 20 2.52 13.50 3.86
N LEU A 21 2.59 12.15 3.89
CA LEU A 21 2.76 11.31 2.71
C LEU A 21 1.59 11.49 1.72
N ALA A 22 0.34 11.40 2.21
CA ALA A 22 -0.84 11.56 1.38
C ALA A 22 -0.84 12.92 0.68
N SER A 23 -0.55 13.99 1.43
CA SER A 23 -0.49 15.37 0.93
C SER A 23 0.61 15.55 -0.13
N ALA A 24 1.81 15.00 0.12
CA ALA A 24 2.93 15.10 -0.81
C ALA A 24 2.64 14.38 -2.14
N HIS A 25 1.89 13.28 -2.12
CA HIS A 25 1.64 12.44 -3.29
C HIS A 25 0.39 12.83 -4.10
N ILE A 26 -0.36 13.88 -3.71
CA ILE A 26 -1.57 14.36 -4.42
C ILE A 26 -1.28 14.65 -5.89
N GLU A 27 -0.17 15.35 -6.18
CA GLU A 27 0.17 15.78 -7.54
C GLU A 27 1.33 14.98 -8.17
N ILE A 28 1.86 13.99 -7.44
CA ILE A 28 2.97 13.15 -7.92
C ILE A 28 2.42 12.00 -8.75
N ALA A 29 2.56 12.12 -10.07
CA ALA A 29 2.25 11.05 -11.02
C ALA A 29 3.02 9.74 -10.70
N PRO A 30 2.44 8.57 -11.01
CA PRO A 30 3.06 7.29 -10.72
C PRO A 30 4.27 7.04 -11.60
N GLU A 31 5.37 6.63 -10.97
CA GLU A 31 6.55 6.09 -11.62
C GLU A 31 6.78 4.65 -11.14
N TRP A 32 6.81 3.71 -12.08
CA TRP A 32 7.06 2.31 -11.79
C TRP A 32 8.39 2.11 -11.02
N GLY A 33 8.30 1.44 -9.88
CA GLY A 33 9.44 1.14 -9.02
C GLY A 33 9.86 2.31 -8.13
N ARG A 34 9.14 3.44 -8.15
CA ARG A 34 9.42 4.59 -7.27
C ARG A 34 8.20 5.14 -6.55
N SER A 35 7.10 5.36 -7.27
CA SER A 35 5.88 5.98 -6.75
C SER A 35 4.60 5.35 -7.34
N ASP A 36 4.70 4.11 -7.83
CA ASP A 36 3.52 3.31 -8.19
C ASP A 36 2.69 2.93 -6.95
N CYS A 37 1.59 2.19 -7.15
CA CYS A 37 0.67 1.85 -6.08
C CYS A 37 1.33 1.05 -4.95
N LEU A 38 2.22 0.09 -5.26
CA LEU A 38 2.90 -0.71 -4.25
C LEU A 38 4.00 0.08 -3.54
N MET A 39 4.77 0.88 -4.27
CA MET A 39 5.81 1.73 -3.66
C MET A 39 5.21 2.77 -2.71
N THR A 40 4.12 3.41 -3.12
CA THR A 40 3.43 4.40 -2.28
C THR A 40 2.81 3.74 -1.03
N VAL A 41 2.29 2.51 -1.16
CA VAL A 41 1.83 1.76 0.02
C VAL A 41 3.00 1.30 0.89
N GLY A 42 4.15 0.98 0.32
CA GLY A 42 5.40 0.74 1.06
C GLY A 42 5.80 1.95 1.90
N ASP A 43 5.71 3.16 1.33
CA ASP A 43 5.94 4.41 2.07
C ASP A 43 4.96 4.57 3.24
N ALA A 44 3.69 4.23 3.04
CA ALA A 44 2.68 4.28 4.09
C ALA A 44 2.97 3.26 5.22
N ILE A 45 3.34 2.03 4.88
CA ILE A 45 3.72 1.01 5.87
C ILE A 45 4.96 1.47 6.64
N GLN A 46 5.96 2.03 5.94
CA GLN A 46 7.16 2.58 6.57
C GLN A 46 6.82 3.74 7.51
N ALA A 47 5.91 4.63 7.14
CA ALA A 47 5.44 5.70 8.02
C ALA A 47 4.75 5.14 9.27
N VAL A 48 4.05 4.01 9.16
CA VAL A 48 3.31 3.39 10.27
C VAL A 48 4.21 2.61 11.22
N VAL A 49 5.07 1.72 10.72
CA VAL A 49 5.85 0.79 11.56
C VAL A 49 7.36 0.97 11.45
N GLY A 50 7.84 1.95 10.68
CA GLY A 50 9.26 2.24 10.51
C GLY A 50 10.01 1.27 9.60
N ILE A 51 9.31 0.33 8.95
CA ILE A 51 9.87 -0.73 8.10
C ILE A 51 9.36 -0.53 6.69
N ASP A 52 10.26 -0.40 5.71
CA ASP A 52 9.91 -0.42 4.29
C ASP A 52 9.93 -1.87 3.78
N PRO A 53 8.76 -2.50 3.56
CA PRO A 53 8.71 -3.88 3.11
C PRO A 53 9.21 -4.07 1.67
N PHE A 54 9.33 -2.98 0.90
CA PHE A 54 9.68 -3.05 -0.52
C PHE A 54 11.04 -2.42 -0.85
N ALA A 55 11.87 -2.16 0.16
CA ALA A 55 13.18 -1.52 0.00
C ALA A 55 14.04 -2.19 -1.07
N GLU A 56 14.02 -3.52 -1.17
CA GLU A 56 14.80 -4.26 -2.17
C GLU A 56 14.28 -4.13 -3.61
N PHE A 57 13.00 -3.79 -3.78
CA PHE A 57 12.33 -3.65 -5.08
C PHE A 57 12.38 -2.21 -5.62
N ARG A 58 12.62 -1.21 -4.77
CA ARG A 58 12.70 0.19 -5.19
C ARG A 58 13.76 0.38 -6.28
N GLY A 59 13.34 0.96 -7.39
CA GLY A 59 14.15 1.21 -8.59
C GLY A 59 14.54 -0.02 -9.40
N ARG A 60 14.09 -1.24 -9.02
CA ARG A 60 14.44 -2.50 -9.72
C ARG A 60 13.58 -2.79 -10.95
N TYR A 61 12.55 -1.99 -11.19
CA TYR A 61 11.75 -2.03 -12.40
C TYR A 61 11.32 -0.60 -12.76
N ARG A 62 10.94 -0.42 -14.03
CA ARG A 62 10.55 0.88 -14.61
C ARG A 62 9.34 0.76 -15.55
N THR A 63 8.74 -0.43 -15.61
CA THR A 63 7.61 -0.73 -16.48
C THR A 63 6.66 -1.65 -15.73
N GLU A 64 5.40 -1.60 -16.12
CA GLU A 64 4.32 -2.47 -15.63
C GLU A 64 4.69 -3.96 -15.78
N ALA A 65 5.15 -4.37 -16.96
CA ALA A 65 5.61 -5.73 -17.21
C ALA A 65 6.78 -6.14 -16.29
N GLY A 66 7.64 -5.18 -15.94
CA GLY A 66 8.71 -5.36 -14.96
C GLY A 66 8.16 -5.59 -13.55
N ALA A 67 7.18 -4.79 -13.13
CA ALA A 67 6.48 -4.94 -11.85
C ALA A 67 5.81 -6.31 -11.75
N ALA A 68 5.02 -6.70 -12.76
CA ALA A 68 4.35 -7.99 -12.85
C ALA A 68 5.34 -9.18 -12.81
N ARG A 69 6.54 -9.03 -13.40
CA ARG A 69 7.59 -10.05 -13.30
C ARG A 69 8.13 -10.18 -11.87
N HIS A 70 8.32 -9.08 -11.16
CA HIS A 70 8.76 -9.11 -9.76
C HIS A 70 7.70 -9.72 -8.85
N LEU A 71 6.41 -9.39 -9.05
CA LEU A 71 5.30 -10.03 -8.33
C LEU A 71 5.34 -11.55 -8.47
N ARG A 72 5.35 -12.05 -9.71
CA ARG A 72 5.35 -13.50 -9.98
C ARG A 72 6.58 -14.22 -9.43
N ARG A 73 7.75 -13.58 -9.47
CA ARG A 73 8.99 -14.15 -8.88
C ARG A 73 8.90 -14.30 -7.36
N ASN A 74 8.06 -13.52 -6.70
CA ASN A 74 7.80 -13.59 -5.27
C ASN A 74 6.51 -14.36 -4.94
N GLY A 75 6.00 -15.19 -5.87
CA GLY A 75 4.83 -16.04 -5.64
C GLY A 75 3.50 -15.29 -5.59
N CYS A 76 3.44 -14.05 -6.10
CA CYS A 76 2.23 -13.25 -6.17
C CYS A 76 1.71 -13.22 -7.62
N GLU A 77 0.46 -13.60 -7.84
CA GLU A 77 -0.20 -13.52 -9.15
C GLU A 77 -0.72 -12.11 -9.42
N ASN A 78 -1.15 -11.42 -8.35
CA ASN A 78 -1.71 -10.08 -8.42
C ASN A 78 -1.30 -9.23 -7.19
N VAL A 79 -1.74 -7.97 -7.15
CA VAL A 79 -1.39 -7.00 -6.09
C VAL A 79 -1.95 -7.38 -4.71
N ARG A 80 -3.12 -8.03 -4.65
CA ARG A 80 -3.71 -8.51 -3.40
C ARG A 80 -2.81 -9.55 -2.73
N ASP A 81 -2.24 -10.45 -3.51
CA ASP A 81 -1.35 -11.51 -3.02
C ASP A 81 -0.10 -10.94 -2.36
N VAL A 82 0.32 -9.72 -2.71
CA VAL A 82 1.43 -9.05 -2.03
C VAL A 82 1.12 -8.87 -0.54
N PHE A 83 -0.09 -8.47 -0.20
CA PHE A 83 -0.49 -8.27 1.19
C PHE A 83 -0.68 -9.61 1.92
N GLU A 84 -1.33 -10.58 1.28
CA GLU A 84 -1.71 -11.85 1.91
C GLU A 84 -0.57 -12.88 1.93
N THR A 85 0.20 -12.97 0.85
CA THR A 85 1.22 -14.01 0.65
C THR A 85 2.62 -13.46 0.95
N PHE A 86 3.01 -12.33 0.36
CA PHE A 86 4.36 -11.79 0.53
C PHE A 86 4.55 -11.12 1.90
N LEU A 87 3.62 -10.26 2.31
CA LEU A 87 3.68 -9.57 3.60
C LEU A 87 3.02 -10.35 4.74
N GLY A 88 2.03 -11.19 4.44
CA GLY A 88 1.30 -11.95 5.46
C GLY A 88 0.51 -11.06 6.43
N LEU A 89 -0.06 -9.95 5.93
CA LEU A 89 -0.84 -9.03 6.75
C LEU A 89 -2.19 -9.63 7.15
N GLU A 90 -2.68 -9.25 8.33
CA GLU A 90 -3.97 -9.72 8.82
C GLU A 90 -5.11 -8.99 8.09
N PRO A 91 -6.03 -9.71 7.43
CA PRO A 91 -7.17 -9.09 6.78
C PRO A 91 -8.14 -8.54 7.82
N VAL A 92 -8.66 -7.34 7.57
CA VAL A 92 -9.69 -6.70 8.39
C VAL A 92 -10.90 -6.36 7.54
N ASN A 93 -12.06 -6.23 8.18
CA ASN A 93 -13.24 -5.70 7.49
C ASN A 93 -12.96 -4.26 7.02
N ARG A 94 -13.29 -3.93 5.77
CA ARG A 94 -13.07 -2.59 5.19
C ARG A 94 -13.67 -1.45 6.02
N PHE A 95 -14.78 -1.67 6.72
CA PHE A 95 -15.41 -0.67 7.59
C PHE A 95 -14.78 -0.60 8.98
N SER A 96 -13.91 -1.55 9.33
CA SER A 96 -13.12 -1.56 10.56
C SER A 96 -11.68 -1.09 10.34
N ALA A 97 -11.28 -0.91 9.08
CA ALA A 97 -9.96 -0.45 8.71
C ALA A 97 -9.75 1.00 9.15
N ARG A 98 -8.53 1.29 9.62
CA ARG A 98 -8.19 2.54 10.29
C ARG A 98 -7.13 3.30 9.50
N ARG A 99 -6.92 4.58 9.83
CA ARG A 99 -5.77 5.34 9.32
C ARG A 99 -4.48 4.53 9.52
N GLY A 100 -3.65 4.48 8.49
CA GLY A 100 -2.43 3.67 8.43
C GLY A 100 -2.62 2.23 7.94
N ASP A 101 -3.85 1.70 7.93
CA ASP A 101 -4.10 0.38 7.32
C ASP A 101 -4.04 0.48 5.80
N VAL A 102 -3.78 -0.64 5.15
CA VAL A 102 -3.60 -0.73 3.69
C VAL A 102 -4.67 -1.61 3.08
N GLY A 103 -4.80 -1.61 1.76
CA GLY A 103 -5.80 -2.44 1.10
C GLY A 103 -5.68 -2.46 -0.40
N VAL A 104 -6.66 -3.11 -1.01
CA VAL A 104 -6.84 -3.16 -2.45
C VAL A 104 -8.27 -2.79 -2.84
N MET A 105 -8.39 -2.16 -4.01
CA MET A 105 -9.65 -2.00 -4.73
C MET A 105 -9.49 -2.50 -6.18
N LEU A 106 -10.59 -2.60 -6.91
CA LEU A 106 -10.56 -2.92 -8.34
C LEU A 106 -10.70 -1.63 -9.17
N ILE A 107 -9.82 -1.50 -10.15
CA ILE A 107 -9.90 -0.48 -11.19
C ILE A 107 -9.73 -1.21 -12.52
N ASN A 108 -10.72 -1.14 -13.41
CA ASN A 108 -10.73 -1.89 -14.67
C ASN A 108 -10.44 -3.40 -14.48
N ASP A 109 -11.06 -4.01 -13.48
CA ASP A 109 -10.88 -5.42 -13.09
C ASP A 109 -9.46 -5.82 -12.62
N GLU A 110 -8.59 -4.84 -12.36
CA GLU A 110 -7.26 -5.05 -11.80
C GLU A 110 -7.15 -4.56 -10.36
N PHE A 111 -6.48 -5.34 -9.51
CA PHE A 111 -6.21 -4.94 -8.14
C PHE A 111 -5.22 -3.80 -8.08
N THR A 112 -5.64 -2.69 -7.47
CA THR A 112 -4.79 -1.53 -7.19
C THR A 112 -4.66 -1.34 -5.69
N ALA A 113 -3.42 -1.16 -5.22
CA ALA A 113 -3.10 -0.95 -3.82
C ALA A 113 -3.35 0.50 -3.37
N GLY A 114 -3.75 0.66 -2.11
CA GLY A 114 -3.88 1.94 -1.45
C GLY A 114 -3.71 1.86 0.07
N PHE A 115 -3.76 3.02 0.73
CA PHE A 115 -3.66 3.14 2.18
C PHE A 115 -4.72 4.11 2.73
N ILE A 116 -5.12 3.93 3.98
CA ILE A 116 -6.14 4.75 4.61
C ILE A 116 -5.48 5.95 5.30
N CYS A 117 -5.93 7.16 4.96
CA CYS A 117 -5.55 8.42 5.56
C CYS A 117 -6.80 9.20 6.01
N GLY A 118 -6.62 10.44 6.50
CA GLY A 118 -7.71 11.29 6.96
C GLY A 118 -8.73 11.62 5.87
N SER A 119 -8.31 11.65 4.61
CA SER A 119 -9.17 11.95 3.45
C SER A 119 -9.87 10.74 2.85
N GLY A 120 -9.56 9.52 3.31
CA GLY A 120 -10.15 8.27 2.80
C GLY A 120 -9.10 7.25 2.36
N PHE A 121 -9.49 6.36 1.44
CA PHE A 121 -8.61 5.36 0.86
C PHE A 121 -7.80 5.97 -0.30
N ALA A 122 -6.54 6.31 -0.01
CA ALA A 122 -5.64 6.94 -0.96
C ALA A 122 -5.06 5.90 -1.91
N VAL A 123 -5.32 6.07 -3.21
CA VAL A 123 -4.90 5.16 -4.28
C VAL A 123 -4.17 5.96 -5.35
N LYS A 124 -3.03 5.42 -5.80
CA LYS A 124 -2.22 6.07 -6.84
C LYS A 124 -2.91 5.93 -8.20
N GLN A 125 -3.10 7.06 -8.89
CA GLN A 125 -3.75 7.23 -10.19
C GLN A 125 -2.83 8.01 -11.15
N PRO A 126 -3.10 8.05 -12.47
CA PRO A 126 -2.21 8.72 -13.44
C PRO A 126 -1.89 10.19 -13.15
N HIS A 127 -2.79 10.89 -12.43
CA HIS A 127 -2.63 12.30 -12.05
C HIS A 127 -2.12 12.51 -10.62
N GLY A 128 -1.80 11.43 -9.89
CA GLY A 128 -1.37 11.48 -8.48
C GLY A 128 -2.28 10.67 -7.56
N LEU A 129 -2.39 11.03 -6.29
CA LEU A 129 -3.28 10.32 -5.37
C LEU A 129 -4.73 10.77 -5.54
N THR A 130 -5.63 9.80 -5.60
CA THR A 130 -7.08 10.00 -5.50
C THR A 130 -7.59 9.31 -4.24
N PHE A 131 -8.58 9.91 -3.59
CA PHE A 131 -9.16 9.39 -2.35
C PHE A 131 -10.54 8.78 -2.63
N PHE A 132 -10.69 7.51 -2.29
CA PHE A 132 -11.91 6.74 -2.48
C PHE A 132 -12.60 6.45 -1.14
N PRO A 133 -13.93 6.26 -1.13
CA PRO A 133 -14.65 5.83 0.06
C PRO A 133 -14.29 4.39 0.44
N ALA A 134 -14.41 4.06 1.73
CA ALA A 134 -14.14 2.71 2.24
C ALA A 134 -15.04 1.62 1.63
N THR A 135 -16.17 1.99 1.02
CA THR A 135 -17.07 1.07 0.30
C THR A 135 -16.42 0.44 -0.92
N ASP A 136 -15.45 1.13 -1.52
CA ASP A 136 -14.80 0.72 -2.77
C ASP A 136 -13.61 -0.22 -2.50
N ILE A 137 -13.18 -0.30 -1.24
CA ILE A 137 -12.18 -1.27 -0.80
C ILE A 137 -12.76 -2.67 -0.94
N VAL A 138 -12.02 -3.53 -1.63
CA VAL A 138 -12.32 -4.96 -1.75
C VAL A 138 -11.83 -5.70 -0.50
N GLN A 139 -10.59 -5.45 -0.09
CA GLN A 139 -10.01 -6.04 1.12
C GLN A 139 -9.03 -5.05 1.77
N ALA A 140 -9.14 -4.89 3.09
CA ALA A 140 -8.21 -4.09 3.89
C ALA A 140 -7.35 -5.01 4.78
N TYR A 141 -6.19 -4.52 5.19
CA TYR A 141 -5.22 -5.24 5.99
C TYR A 141 -4.66 -4.36 7.09
N LYS A 142 -4.55 -4.91 8.29
CA LYS A 142 -4.04 -4.23 9.47
C LYS A 142 -2.54 -3.97 9.34
N VAL A 143 -2.12 -2.75 9.65
CA VAL A 143 -0.70 -2.39 9.77
C VAL A 143 -0.40 -1.91 11.18
N GLY A 144 0.47 -2.64 11.87
CA GLY A 144 0.85 -2.38 13.25
C GLY A 144 -0.26 -2.54 14.29
N ALA A 145 0.16 -2.59 15.56
CA ALA A 145 -0.69 -2.68 16.75
C ALA A 145 -0.64 -1.39 17.58
#